data_AF-A0A3C1YTQ3-F1
#
_entry.id   AF-A0A3C1YTQ3-F1
#
_cell.length_a   1.000
_cell.length_b   1.000
_cell.length_c   1.000
_cell.angle_alpha   90.00
_cell.angle_beta   90.00
_cell.angle_gamma   90.00
#
_symmetry.space_group_name_H-M   'P 1'
#
loop_
_entity.id
_entity.type
_entity.pdbx_description
1 polymer ?
#
loop_
_entity_poly.entity_id
_entity_poly.type
_entity_poly.pdbx_seq_one_letter_code
_entity_poly.pdbx_strand_id
1 'polypeptide(L)'
;MYLFTKRSIFIFQLFVFIVVQSLSAQSLFINEFMASNTAAIADPDYKEYGDWVELYNAGNTQVNLKGYSITDLLSQPKKYIFTTDIIIQPNAFILIWTDDKAIGIHANFKLSASGESIGLFDPSGVVVDTITFGVQQNDVSAGRFPNGASAWYKFSPASPGTANLESSIADKLLLPVVSHSAGFYPGPISVTLSHQTVGTTLRYTLDGHTPTEKSQPYSSALAIDSTRVLRVKAFKTGTLSSAVLTSTYFINEQTDLPIFSLTTDPENFFSDTSGIYVAGTNGVIDNCSTGPRNW
;
A
#
# COMPACT_ATOMS: atom_id res chain seq x y z
N MET A 1 -37.45 21.33 -88.19
CA MET A 1 -36.57 20.43 -87.39
C MET A 1 -35.80 21.30 -86.42
N TYR A 2 -35.61 20.82 -85.18
CA TYR A 2 -34.99 21.45 -84.00
C TYR A 2 -35.93 22.13 -82.99
N LEU A 3 -36.45 21.30 -82.08
CA LEU A 3 -36.98 21.67 -80.76
C LEU A 3 -35.81 21.79 -79.78
N PHE A 4 -35.62 22.95 -79.16
CA PHE A 4 -34.68 23.14 -78.05
C PHE A 4 -35.37 22.83 -76.72
N THR A 5 -34.93 21.75 -76.06
CA THR A 5 -35.40 21.35 -74.73
C THR A 5 -34.48 21.97 -73.67
N LYS A 6 -35.01 22.88 -72.83
CA LYS A 6 -34.30 23.39 -71.64
C LYS A 6 -34.22 22.27 -70.60
N ARG A 7 -33.02 21.79 -70.28
CA ARG A 7 -32.76 20.91 -69.14
C ARG A 7 -32.44 21.74 -67.91
N SER A 8 -33.34 21.75 -66.93
CA SER A 8 -33.07 22.30 -65.60
C SER A 8 -32.22 21.32 -64.80
N ILE A 9 -31.02 21.75 -64.38
CA ILE A 9 -30.11 20.98 -63.53
C ILE A 9 -30.50 21.27 -62.07
N PHE A 10 -31.06 20.28 -61.38
CA PHE A 10 -31.24 20.33 -59.92
C PHE A 10 -29.92 19.91 -59.26
N ILE A 11 -29.27 20.84 -58.56
CA ILE A 11 -28.08 20.56 -57.75
C ILE A 11 -28.57 20.15 -56.36
N PHE A 12 -28.47 18.86 -56.04
CA PHE A 12 -28.79 18.32 -54.71
C PHE A 12 -27.57 18.56 -53.81
N GLN A 13 -27.63 19.55 -52.91
CA GLN A 13 -26.58 19.76 -51.91
C GLN A 13 -26.65 18.65 -50.87
N LEU A 14 -25.68 17.73 -50.92
CA LEU A 14 -25.46 16.70 -49.92
C LEU A 14 -24.82 17.36 -48.68
N PHE A 15 -25.61 17.59 -47.63
CA PHE A 15 -25.07 17.95 -46.31
C PHE A 15 -24.45 16.70 -45.67
N VAL A 16 -23.13 16.60 -45.72
CA VAL A 16 -22.38 15.59 -44.96
C VAL A 16 -22.31 16.07 -43.51
N PHE A 17 -23.13 15.51 -42.64
CA PHE A 17 -23.01 15.67 -41.19
C PHE A 17 -21.80 14.85 -40.72
N ILE A 18 -20.64 15.50 -40.57
CA ILE A 18 -19.48 14.90 -39.90
C ILE A 18 -19.79 14.91 -38.41
N VAL A 19 -20.18 13.75 -37.86
CA VAL A 19 -20.23 13.54 -36.41
C VAL A 19 -18.78 13.47 -35.93
N VAL A 20 -18.24 14.61 -35.49
CA VAL A 20 -16.96 14.64 -34.78
C VAL A 20 -17.22 14.04 -33.40
N GLN A 21 -16.95 12.75 -33.23
CA GLN A 21 -16.90 12.17 -31.89
C GLN A 21 -15.69 12.76 -31.19
N SER A 22 -15.94 13.68 -30.24
CA SER A 22 -14.91 14.11 -29.31
C SER A 22 -14.51 12.92 -28.46
N LEU A 23 -13.30 12.40 -28.66
CA LEU A 23 -12.65 11.54 -27.67
C LEU A 23 -12.46 12.40 -26.41
N SER A 24 -13.33 12.25 -25.41
CA SER A 24 -13.07 12.83 -24.11
C SER A 24 -11.91 12.06 -23.50
N ALA A 25 -10.75 12.70 -23.35
CA ALA A 25 -9.71 12.15 -22.50
C ALA A 25 -10.27 12.02 -21.08
N GLN A 26 -10.02 10.89 -20.42
CA GLN A 26 -10.30 10.73 -18.99
C GLN A 26 -9.55 11.82 -18.23
N SER A 27 -10.27 12.62 -17.44
CA SER A 27 -9.69 13.77 -16.74
C SER A 27 -9.56 13.56 -15.24
N LEU A 28 -10.18 12.51 -14.69
CA LEU A 28 -10.16 12.19 -13.26
C LEU A 28 -9.56 10.81 -13.07
N PHE A 29 -8.56 10.73 -12.20
CA PHE A 29 -7.77 9.51 -11.97
C PHE A 29 -7.73 9.18 -10.49
N ILE A 30 -7.70 7.89 -10.17
CA ILE A 30 -7.16 7.42 -8.90
C ILE A 30 -5.64 7.57 -9.02
N ASN A 31 -5.06 8.47 -8.23
CA ASN A 31 -3.68 8.93 -8.42
C ASN A 31 -2.68 8.28 -7.46
N GLU A 32 -3.06 8.14 -6.20
CA GLU A 32 -2.23 7.53 -5.16
C GLU A 32 -3.16 6.89 -4.12
N PHE A 33 -2.73 5.85 -3.42
CA PHE A 33 -3.45 5.29 -2.28
C PHE A 33 -2.50 4.65 -1.28
N MET A 34 -2.94 4.56 -0.03
CA MET A 34 -2.26 3.83 1.02
C MET A 34 -3.29 2.97 1.78
N ALA A 35 -3.15 1.66 1.68
CA ALA A 35 -4.03 0.67 2.33
C ALA A 35 -3.49 0.14 3.67
N SER A 36 -2.44 0.78 4.18
CA SER A 36 -1.89 0.50 5.50
C SER A 36 -1.14 1.73 5.95
N ASN A 37 -1.85 2.64 6.60
CA ASN A 37 -1.28 3.86 7.16
C ASN A 37 -1.11 3.67 8.66
N THR A 38 0.12 3.73 9.17
CA THR A 38 0.40 3.59 10.62
C THR A 38 1.11 4.80 11.20
N ALA A 39 1.75 5.61 10.36
CA ALA A 39 2.49 6.80 10.76
C ALA A 39 2.63 7.86 9.65
N ALA A 40 2.31 7.56 8.39
CA ALA A 40 2.65 8.44 7.26
C ALA A 40 1.88 9.77 7.27
N ILE A 41 0.56 9.73 7.44
CA ILE A 41 -0.29 10.93 7.52
C ILE A 41 -1.47 10.66 8.44
N ALA A 42 -1.68 11.54 9.42
CA ALA A 42 -2.87 11.48 10.25
C ALA A 42 -4.01 12.25 9.58
N ASP A 43 -5.19 11.67 9.65
CA ASP A 43 -6.45 12.33 9.33
C ASP A 43 -6.59 13.66 10.10
N PRO A 44 -6.78 14.80 9.41
CA PRO A 44 -6.90 16.08 10.06
C PRO A 44 -8.13 16.21 10.95
N ASP A 45 -9.21 15.47 10.68
CA ASP A 45 -10.48 15.57 11.40
C ASP A 45 -10.48 14.68 12.65
N TYR A 46 -9.99 13.44 12.52
CA TYR A 46 -10.06 12.44 13.59
C TYR A 46 -8.71 12.09 14.24
N LYS A 47 -7.59 12.60 13.70
CA LYS A 47 -6.21 12.34 14.18
C LYS A 47 -5.83 10.85 14.19
N GLU A 48 -6.44 10.08 13.31
CA GLU A 48 -6.20 8.64 13.11
C GLU A 48 -5.37 8.42 11.84
N TYR A 49 -4.61 7.33 11.77
CA TYR A 49 -3.89 6.94 10.56
C TYR A 49 -4.79 6.06 9.68
N GLY A 50 -5.85 6.66 9.12
CA GLY A 50 -6.77 5.98 8.21
C GLY A 50 -6.11 5.64 6.88
N ASP A 51 -6.58 4.58 6.23
CA ASP A 51 -6.25 4.33 4.83
C ASP A 51 -6.84 5.46 3.97
N TRP A 52 -6.27 5.69 2.79
CA TRP A 52 -6.74 6.76 1.93
C TRP A 52 -6.52 6.46 0.45
N VAL A 53 -7.36 7.11 -0.37
CA VAL A 53 -7.28 7.16 -1.82
C VAL A 53 -7.23 8.61 -2.25
N GLU A 54 -6.27 8.97 -3.08
CA GLU A 54 -6.15 10.28 -3.69
C GLU A 54 -6.71 10.27 -5.11
N LEU A 55 -7.54 11.27 -5.42
CA LEU A 55 -8.00 11.54 -6.78
C LEU A 55 -7.29 12.76 -7.36
N TYR A 56 -6.92 12.68 -8.64
CA TYR A 56 -6.28 13.78 -9.39
C TYR A 56 -7.15 14.19 -10.58
N ASN A 57 -7.42 15.49 -10.69
CA ASN A 57 -8.06 16.09 -11.85
C ASN A 57 -7.00 16.59 -12.84
N ALA A 58 -6.68 15.79 -13.85
CA ALA A 58 -5.81 16.16 -14.97
C ALA A 58 -6.47 17.07 -16.01
N GLY A 59 -7.76 17.38 -15.84
CA GLY A 59 -8.53 18.23 -16.74
C GLY A 59 -8.25 19.72 -16.56
N ASN A 60 -8.73 20.50 -17.53
CA ASN A 60 -8.65 21.97 -17.52
C ASN A 60 -9.86 22.65 -16.87
N THR A 61 -10.84 21.87 -16.39
CA THR A 61 -12.05 22.35 -15.72
C THR A 61 -12.21 21.69 -14.37
N GLN A 62 -12.84 22.40 -13.42
CA GLN A 62 -13.15 21.81 -12.12
C GLN A 62 -14.07 20.59 -12.26
N VAL A 63 -13.89 19.59 -11.41
CA VAL A 63 -14.75 18.41 -11.30
C VAL A 63 -15.46 18.45 -9.96
N ASN A 64 -16.77 18.25 -9.95
CA ASN A 64 -17.55 18.07 -8.73
C ASN A 64 -17.87 16.59 -8.55
N LEU A 65 -17.45 16.00 -7.42
CA LEU A 65 -17.66 14.58 -7.13
C LEU A 65 -19.09 14.25 -6.71
N LYS A 66 -20.00 15.22 -6.55
CA LYS A 66 -21.40 14.92 -6.19
C LYS A 66 -22.02 13.90 -7.15
N GLY A 67 -22.48 12.79 -6.58
CA GLY A 67 -23.07 11.66 -7.29
C GLY A 67 -22.07 10.62 -7.83
N TYR A 68 -20.77 10.92 -7.83
CA TYR A 68 -19.73 9.91 -8.10
C TYR A 68 -19.72 8.88 -6.97
N SER A 69 -19.19 7.69 -7.27
CA SER A 69 -18.99 6.66 -6.26
C SER A 69 -17.60 6.05 -6.30
N ILE A 70 -17.14 5.63 -5.12
CA ILE A 70 -15.88 4.90 -4.91
C ILE A 70 -16.16 3.58 -4.18
N THR A 71 -15.36 2.56 -4.48
CA THR A 71 -15.51 1.21 -3.93
C THR A 71 -14.17 0.50 -3.82
N ASP A 72 -14.05 -0.43 -2.87
CA ASP A 72 -12.99 -1.44 -2.72
C ASP A 72 -13.35 -2.79 -3.40
N LEU A 73 -14.55 -2.87 -4.00
CA LEU A 73 -15.10 -4.07 -4.61
C LEU A 73 -15.85 -3.73 -5.90
N LEU A 74 -15.25 -4.03 -7.05
CA LEU A 74 -15.78 -3.64 -8.37
C LEU A 74 -17.17 -4.20 -8.69
N SER A 75 -17.59 -5.29 -8.05
CA SER A 75 -18.96 -5.82 -8.17
C SER A 75 -20.01 -5.00 -7.40
N GLN A 76 -19.57 -4.04 -6.57
CA GLN A 76 -20.39 -3.09 -5.82
C GLN A 76 -20.02 -1.65 -6.21
N PRO A 77 -20.34 -1.18 -7.42
CA PRO A 77 -19.87 0.10 -7.94
C PRO A 77 -20.38 1.33 -7.17
N LYS A 78 -21.43 1.17 -6.35
CA LYS A 78 -22.08 2.23 -5.57
C LYS A 78 -21.87 2.08 -4.05
N LYS A 79 -20.73 1.53 -3.63
CA LYS A 79 -20.45 1.26 -2.20
C LYS A 79 -20.44 2.54 -1.36
N TYR A 80 -19.70 3.56 -1.79
CA TYR A 80 -19.75 4.90 -1.22
C TYR A 80 -20.10 5.92 -2.31
N ILE A 81 -21.13 6.74 -2.09
CA ILE A 81 -21.56 7.80 -3.02
C ILE A 81 -21.34 9.15 -2.34
N PHE A 82 -20.66 10.07 -3.02
CA PHE A 82 -20.52 11.45 -2.54
C PHE A 82 -21.86 12.20 -2.71
N THR A 83 -22.46 12.63 -1.61
CA THR A 83 -23.79 13.27 -1.61
C THR A 83 -23.74 14.79 -1.59
N THR A 84 -22.60 15.36 -1.21
CA THR A 84 -22.34 16.80 -1.14
C THR A 84 -21.47 17.28 -2.29
N ASP A 85 -21.44 18.58 -2.50
CA ASP A 85 -20.54 19.19 -3.48
C ASP A 85 -19.10 19.13 -2.97
N ILE A 86 -18.23 18.47 -3.73
CA ILE A 86 -16.79 18.33 -3.45
C ILE A 86 -16.07 18.66 -4.74
N ILE A 87 -15.38 19.80 -4.77
CA ILE A 87 -14.80 20.34 -6.00
C ILE A 87 -13.30 20.12 -6.04
N ILE A 88 -12.84 19.44 -7.08
CA ILE A 88 -11.43 19.30 -7.44
C ILE A 88 -11.12 20.28 -8.56
N GLN A 89 -10.29 21.28 -8.26
CA GLN A 89 -9.84 22.26 -9.26
C GLN A 89 -8.98 21.59 -10.35
N PRO A 90 -8.81 22.23 -11.53
CA PRO A 90 -7.87 21.76 -12.54
C PRO A 90 -6.48 21.53 -11.95
N ASN A 91 -5.87 20.39 -12.25
CA ASN A 91 -4.56 19.97 -11.76
C ASN A 91 -4.45 19.85 -10.22
N ALA A 92 -5.58 19.74 -9.52
CA ALA A 92 -5.61 19.57 -8.06
C ALA A 92 -5.86 18.11 -7.66
N PHE A 93 -5.56 17.83 -6.40
CA PHE A 93 -5.69 16.54 -5.75
C PHE A 93 -6.71 16.64 -4.62
N ILE A 94 -7.35 15.52 -4.28
CA ILE A 94 -8.14 15.39 -3.07
C ILE A 94 -7.91 14.02 -2.44
N LEU A 95 -7.73 14.01 -1.12
CA LEU A 95 -7.69 12.77 -0.34
C LEU A 95 -9.10 12.37 0.09
N ILE A 96 -9.43 11.11 -0.15
CA ILE A 96 -10.60 10.42 0.36
C ILE A 96 -10.10 9.40 1.39
N TRP A 97 -10.45 9.60 2.65
CA TRP A 97 -10.17 8.64 3.71
C TRP A 97 -11.07 7.42 3.56
N THR A 98 -10.52 6.23 3.72
CA THR A 98 -11.24 4.96 3.70
C THR A 98 -11.13 4.34 5.08
N ASP A 99 -12.04 4.73 5.98
CA ASP A 99 -11.90 4.53 7.43
C ASP A 99 -13.22 4.11 8.13
N ASP A 100 -14.21 3.67 7.37
CA ASP A 100 -15.55 3.26 7.83
C ASP A 100 -16.45 4.38 8.42
N LYS A 101 -16.15 5.67 8.21
CA LYS A 101 -16.95 6.76 8.82
C LYS A 101 -18.13 7.24 7.97
N ALA A 102 -18.10 7.06 6.65
CA ALA A 102 -19.20 7.36 5.73
C ALA A 102 -19.70 8.84 5.72
N ILE A 103 -18.80 9.82 5.81
CA ILE A 103 -19.14 11.25 5.86
C ILE A 103 -18.20 12.11 5.02
N GLY A 104 -18.73 12.91 4.09
CA GLY A 104 -17.93 13.85 3.29
C GLY A 104 -16.85 13.17 2.45
N ILE A 105 -15.58 13.33 2.86
CA ILE A 105 -14.42 12.68 2.23
C ILE A 105 -13.98 11.39 2.95
N HIS A 106 -14.78 10.90 3.90
CA HIS A 106 -14.56 9.64 4.61
C HIS A 106 -15.53 8.57 4.09
N ALA A 107 -14.99 7.57 3.38
CA ALA A 107 -15.75 6.46 2.81
C ALA A 107 -16.23 5.47 3.90
N ASN A 108 -17.15 4.59 3.53
CA ASN A 108 -17.76 3.59 4.42
C ASN A 108 -17.06 2.22 4.35
N PHE A 109 -15.77 2.20 4.00
CA PHE A 109 -14.95 1.00 3.91
C PHE A 109 -13.49 1.34 4.24
N LYS A 110 -12.71 0.32 4.54
CA LYS A 110 -11.23 0.36 4.66
C LYS A 110 -10.59 -0.43 3.54
N LEU A 111 -9.33 -0.15 3.27
CA LEU A 111 -8.60 -0.91 2.27
C LEU A 111 -7.90 -2.13 2.91
N SER A 112 -7.88 -3.25 2.19
CA SER A 112 -7.16 -4.44 2.59
C SER A 112 -5.69 -4.35 2.19
N ALA A 113 -4.80 -4.31 3.18
CA ALA A 113 -3.36 -4.41 2.96
C ALA A 113 -2.93 -5.73 2.28
N SER A 114 -3.79 -6.75 2.20
CA SER A 114 -3.50 -8.01 1.47
C SER A 114 -3.74 -7.91 -0.04
N GLY A 115 -4.43 -6.86 -0.50
CA GLY A 115 -4.77 -6.62 -1.89
C GLY A 115 -6.25 -6.80 -2.20
N GLU A 116 -6.75 -5.97 -3.12
CA GLU A 116 -8.14 -5.87 -3.59
C GLU A 116 -8.20 -4.89 -4.78
N SER A 117 -9.31 -4.20 -5.02
CA SER A 117 -9.43 -3.22 -6.11
C SER A 117 -10.06 -1.92 -5.66
N ILE A 118 -9.59 -0.78 -6.14
CA ILE A 118 -10.31 0.50 -6.01
C ILE A 118 -11.00 0.80 -7.34
N GLY A 119 -12.26 1.19 -7.29
CA GLY A 119 -13.02 1.66 -8.45
C GLY A 119 -13.64 3.02 -8.21
N LEU A 120 -13.59 3.88 -9.22
CA LEU A 120 -14.22 5.19 -9.28
C LEU A 120 -15.23 5.20 -10.43
N PHE A 121 -16.46 5.61 -10.14
CA PHE A 121 -17.56 5.62 -11.09
C PHE A 121 -18.23 6.98 -11.14
N ASP A 122 -18.70 7.36 -12.33
CA ASP A 122 -19.47 8.59 -12.52
C ASP A 122 -20.92 8.43 -12.03
N PRO A 123 -21.72 9.51 -11.96
CA PRO A 123 -23.11 9.44 -11.50
C PRO A 123 -24.03 8.56 -12.36
N SER A 124 -23.65 8.27 -13.61
CA SER A 124 -24.37 7.34 -14.48
C SER A 124 -24.01 5.87 -14.20
N GLY A 125 -22.97 5.62 -13.41
CA GLY A 125 -22.44 4.31 -13.08
C GLY A 125 -21.40 3.80 -14.08
N VAL A 126 -20.88 4.68 -14.95
CA VAL A 126 -19.79 4.34 -15.87
C VAL A 126 -18.47 4.41 -15.12
N VAL A 127 -17.58 3.45 -15.39
CA VAL A 127 -16.22 3.42 -14.83
C VAL A 127 -15.47 4.67 -15.27
N VAL A 128 -14.97 5.42 -14.29
CA VAL A 128 -14.03 6.50 -14.51
C VAL A 128 -12.62 5.94 -14.46
N ASP A 129 -12.23 5.30 -13.35
CA ASP A 129 -10.92 4.69 -13.18
C ASP A 129 -10.99 3.46 -12.27
N THR A 130 -10.04 2.54 -12.42
CA THR A 130 -9.90 1.37 -11.54
C THR A 130 -8.44 0.99 -11.37
N ILE A 131 -8.13 0.40 -10.22
CA ILE A 131 -6.85 -0.29 -9.98
C ILE A 131 -7.09 -1.55 -9.16
N THR A 132 -6.50 -2.66 -9.57
CA THR A 132 -6.37 -3.86 -8.74
C THR A 132 -4.95 -3.92 -8.20
N PHE A 133 -4.81 -4.13 -6.90
CA PHE A 133 -3.51 -4.13 -6.22
C PHE A 133 -3.33 -5.37 -5.34
N GLY A 134 -2.08 -5.78 -5.17
CA GLY A 134 -1.70 -6.90 -4.29
C GLY A 134 -1.32 -6.42 -2.89
N VAL A 135 -0.52 -7.23 -2.19
CA VAL A 135 -0.06 -6.92 -0.82
C VAL A 135 0.59 -5.53 -0.74
N GLN A 136 0.18 -4.76 0.27
CA GLN A 136 0.68 -3.44 0.63
C GLN A 136 1.57 -3.52 1.87
N GLN A 137 2.31 -2.45 2.14
CA GLN A 137 3.15 -2.31 3.32
C GLN A 137 2.72 -1.08 4.09
N ASN A 138 2.92 -1.12 5.40
CA ASN A 138 2.70 0.02 6.25
C ASN A 138 3.48 1.22 5.73
N ASP A 139 2.81 2.36 5.64
CA ASP A 139 3.39 3.68 5.32
C ASP A 139 4.08 3.76 3.95
N VAL A 140 3.69 2.87 3.02
CA VAL A 140 4.14 2.87 1.63
C VAL A 140 2.93 2.94 0.72
N SER A 141 2.75 4.07 0.06
CA SER A 141 1.66 4.27 -0.90
C SER A 141 2.00 3.68 -2.27
N ALA A 142 0.97 3.44 -3.06
CA ALA A 142 1.08 3.17 -4.48
C ALA A 142 0.48 4.34 -5.25
N GLY A 143 1.15 4.84 -6.29
CA GLY A 143 0.66 5.98 -7.07
C GLY A 143 1.13 5.98 -8.52
N ARG A 144 0.52 6.84 -9.33
CA ARG A 144 0.84 7.03 -10.75
C ARG A 144 2.00 8.00 -10.91
N PHE A 145 2.98 7.68 -11.76
CA PHE A 145 4.05 8.62 -12.12
C PHE A 145 4.31 8.65 -13.63
N PRO A 146 4.24 9.83 -14.27
CA PRO A 146 3.67 11.10 -13.77
C PRO A 146 2.20 10.98 -13.31
N ASN A 147 1.66 12.00 -12.63
CA ASN A 147 0.26 11.97 -12.17
C ASN A 147 -0.71 11.67 -13.33
N GLY A 148 -1.71 10.82 -13.09
CA GLY A 148 -2.65 10.36 -14.12
C GLY A 148 -2.05 9.43 -15.20
N ALA A 149 -0.77 9.04 -15.12
CA ALA A 149 -0.17 8.09 -16.05
C ALA A 149 -0.67 6.64 -15.81
N SER A 150 -0.53 5.77 -16.80
CA SER A 150 -0.94 4.36 -16.67
C SER A 150 -0.06 3.53 -15.73
N ALA A 151 1.20 3.92 -15.53
CA ALA A 151 2.17 3.19 -14.73
C ALA A 151 2.03 3.51 -13.24
N TRP A 152 2.04 2.45 -12.42
CA TRP A 152 1.96 2.53 -10.95
C TRP A 152 3.31 2.22 -10.32
N TYR A 153 3.63 2.99 -9.29
CA TYR A 153 4.87 2.93 -8.54
C TYR A 153 4.61 2.95 -7.04
N LYS A 154 5.63 2.66 -6.25
CA LYS A 154 5.59 2.78 -4.79
C LYS A 154 6.28 4.08 -4.35
N PHE A 155 5.72 4.71 -3.32
CA PHE A 155 6.24 5.96 -2.75
C PHE A 155 6.44 5.83 -1.24
N SER A 156 7.59 6.33 -0.80
CA SER A 156 7.96 6.57 0.60
C SER A 156 9.07 7.64 0.58
N PRO A 157 8.83 8.89 1.04
CA PRO A 157 7.56 9.37 1.58
C PRO A 157 6.42 9.35 0.53
N ALA A 158 5.18 9.18 1.00
CA ALA A 158 3.98 9.37 0.18
C ALA A 158 3.81 10.86 -0.19
N SER A 159 2.96 11.15 -1.18
CA SER A 159 2.75 12.52 -1.71
C SER A 159 1.33 13.08 -1.53
N PRO A 160 0.62 12.83 -0.41
CA PRO A 160 -0.79 13.19 -0.27
C PRO A 160 -1.04 14.70 -0.46
N GLY A 161 -2.00 15.02 -1.32
CA GLY A 161 -2.40 16.37 -1.69
C GLY A 161 -1.46 17.09 -2.64
N THR A 162 -0.43 16.40 -3.16
CA THR A 162 0.63 17.00 -3.99
C THR A 162 0.98 16.11 -5.19
N ALA A 163 1.76 16.64 -6.11
CA ALA A 163 2.19 15.87 -7.27
C ALA A 163 3.17 14.74 -6.90
N ASN A 164 2.98 13.57 -7.51
CA ASN A 164 3.98 12.50 -7.51
C ASN A 164 5.18 12.93 -8.37
N LEU A 165 6.32 13.26 -7.75
CA LEU A 165 7.48 13.85 -8.45
C LEU A 165 8.58 12.85 -8.83
N GLU A 166 8.77 11.79 -8.04
CA GLU A 166 9.73 10.70 -8.31
C GLU A 166 9.21 9.40 -7.70
N SER A 167 9.29 8.28 -8.43
CA SER A 167 9.12 6.96 -7.79
C SER A 167 10.35 6.69 -6.92
N SER A 168 10.15 6.58 -5.61
CA SER A 168 11.28 6.38 -4.68
C SER A 168 11.66 4.91 -4.48
N ILE A 169 10.96 3.97 -5.13
CA ILE A 169 11.10 2.55 -4.83
C ILE A 169 10.97 1.65 -6.08
N ALA A 170 12.08 1.05 -6.51
CA ALA A 170 12.11 -0.17 -7.31
C ALA A 170 11.80 -1.41 -6.43
N ASP A 171 11.08 -2.40 -6.97
CA ASP A 171 10.65 -3.68 -6.38
C ASP A 171 11.12 -4.06 -4.96
N LYS A 172 10.21 -4.66 -4.18
CA LYS A 172 10.56 -5.26 -2.88
C LYS A 172 11.67 -6.30 -3.04
N LEU A 173 12.74 -6.16 -2.27
CA LEU A 173 13.84 -7.12 -2.22
C LEU A 173 13.33 -8.49 -1.77
N LEU A 174 13.88 -9.53 -2.39
CA LEU A 174 13.58 -10.92 -2.05
C LEU A 174 14.11 -11.26 -0.65
N LEU A 175 13.66 -12.37 -0.07
CA LEU A 175 14.20 -12.79 1.23
C LEU A 175 15.73 -13.03 1.12
N PRO A 176 16.51 -12.64 2.13
CA PRO A 176 17.89 -13.11 2.28
C PRO A 176 17.94 -14.65 2.28
N VAL A 177 19.09 -15.19 1.91
CA VAL A 177 19.39 -16.62 2.02
C VAL A 177 20.34 -16.83 3.18
N VAL A 178 20.06 -17.86 3.98
CA VAL A 178 20.88 -18.28 5.11
C VAL A 178 21.50 -19.64 4.81
N SER A 179 22.78 -19.84 5.15
CA SER A 179 23.51 -21.05 4.79
C SER A 179 23.10 -22.29 5.58
N HIS A 180 22.47 -22.09 6.74
CA HIS A 180 22.00 -23.16 7.64
C HIS A 180 20.52 -22.94 7.93
N SER A 181 19.69 -23.96 7.65
CA SER A 181 18.28 -23.96 8.01
C SER A 181 18.09 -23.82 9.53
N ALA A 182 16.96 -23.25 9.97
CA ALA A 182 16.60 -23.26 11.39
C ALA A 182 16.50 -24.71 11.92
N GLY A 183 16.89 -24.95 13.17
CA GLY A 183 16.83 -26.28 13.78
C GLY A 183 17.85 -26.56 14.86
N PHE A 184 18.04 -27.85 15.16
CA PHE A 184 18.94 -28.36 16.19
C PHE A 184 20.31 -28.67 15.63
N TYR A 185 21.34 -28.26 16.37
CA TYR A 185 22.74 -28.50 16.03
C TYR A 185 23.50 -29.01 17.26
N PRO A 186 24.34 -30.05 17.11
CA PRO A 186 25.06 -30.69 18.21
C PRO A 186 26.29 -29.88 18.69
N GLY A 187 26.45 -28.65 18.22
CA GLY A 187 27.58 -27.78 18.50
C GLY A 187 27.48 -26.44 17.77
N PRO A 188 28.41 -25.51 18.04
CA PRO A 188 28.45 -24.20 17.38
C PRO A 188 28.49 -24.31 15.85
N ILE A 189 27.80 -23.39 15.17
CA ILE A 189 27.78 -23.29 13.70
C ILE A 189 28.27 -21.92 13.23
N SER A 190 28.77 -21.87 12.00
CA SER A 190 29.15 -20.64 11.31
C SER A 190 28.15 -20.35 10.19
N VAL A 191 27.29 -19.36 10.39
CA VAL A 191 26.20 -19.01 9.46
C VAL A 191 26.66 -17.92 8.50
N THR A 192 26.47 -18.15 7.19
CA THR A 192 26.66 -17.11 6.18
C THR A 192 25.32 -16.64 5.60
N LEU A 193 25.29 -15.38 5.18
CA LEU A 193 24.13 -14.72 4.61
C LEU A 193 24.44 -14.25 3.19
N SER A 194 23.47 -14.40 2.29
CA SER A 194 23.60 -13.91 0.91
C SER A 194 22.29 -13.36 0.38
N HIS A 195 22.37 -12.61 -0.71
CA HIS A 195 21.23 -12.04 -1.39
C HIS A 195 21.50 -11.99 -2.89
N GLN A 196 20.50 -12.31 -3.71
CA GLN A 196 20.67 -12.38 -5.17
C GLN A 196 20.78 -11.01 -5.84
N THR A 197 20.20 -9.97 -5.24
CA THR A 197 20.31 -8.59 -5.75
C THR A 197 21.64 -7.98 -5.33
N VAL A 198 22.46 -7.62 -6.33
CA VAL A 198 23.75 -6.93 -6.14
C VAL A 198 23.53 -5.52 -5.55
N GLY A 199 24.42 -5.10 -4.64
CA GLY A 199 24.37 -3.81 -3.97
C GLY A 199 23.41 -3.75 -2.78
N THR A 200 22.88 -4.90 -2.35
CA THR A 200 22.07 -5.02 -1.14
C THR A 200 22.96 -5.10 0.11
N THR A 201 22.60 -4.33 1.14
CA THR A 201 23.13 -4.48 2.50
C THR A 201 22.22 -5.40 3.30
N LEU A 202 22.76 -6.51 3.81
CA LEU A 202 22.05 -7.35 4.77
C LEU A 202 22.31 -6.83 6.19
N ARG A 203 21.26 -6.69 6.99
CA ARG A 203 21.36 -6.38 8.42
C ARG A 203 20.65 -7.44 9.23
N TYR A 204 21.15 -7.66 10.44
CA TYR A 204 20.65 -8.72 11.29
C TYR A 204 20.57 -8.32 12.76
N THR A 205 19.83 -9.12 13.51
CA THR A 205 19.75 -9.09 14.97
C THR A 205 19.82 -10.52 15.49
N LEU A 206 20.28 -10.68 16.73
CA LEU A 206 20.43 -11.98 17.41
C LEU A 206 19.59 -12.06 18.70
N ASP A 207 18.83 -11.01 19.00
CA ASP A 207 18.07 -10.79 20.23
C ASP A 207 16.55 -10.82 19.98
N GLY A 208 16.14 -11.12 18.75
CA GLY A 208 14.73 -11.18 18.36
C GLY A 208 14.15 -9.87 17.84
N HIS A 209 14.82 -8.72 17.95
CA HIS A 209 14.30 -7.45 17.39
C HIS A 209 14.21 -7.49 15.87
N THR A 210 13.28 -6.72 15.30
CA THR A 210 13.18 -6.58 13.84
C THR A 210 14.39 -5.80 13.30
N PRO A 211 15.17 -6.34 12.34
CA PRO A 211 16.29 -5.58 11.78
C PRO A 211 15.80 -4.30 11.07
N THR A 212 16.44 -3.18 11.39
CA THR A 212 16.22 -1.85 10.78
C THR A 212 17.46 -1.42 10.01
N GLU A 213 17.41 -0.28 9.31
CA GLU A 213 18.58 0.33 8.66
C GLU A 213 19.70 0.73 9.64
N LYS A 214 19.42 0.76 10.94
CA LYS A 214 20.40 1.04 12.00
C LYS A 214 20.99 -0.23 12.62
N SER A 215 20.38 -1.40 12.38
CA SER A 215 20.84 -2.69 12.92
C SER A 215 22.20 -3.09 12.36
N GLN A 216 22.89 -4.03 13.00
CA GLN A 216 24.24 -4.42 12.61
C GLN A 216 24.28 -4.94 11.15
N PRO A 217 25.17 -4.41 10.28
CA PRO A 217 25.34 -4.92 8.93
C PRO A 217 26.12 -6.24 8.96
N TYR A 218 25.73 -7.17 8.09
CA TYR A 218 26.45 -8.41 7.87
C TYR A 218 27.69 -8.16 7.00
N SER A 219 28.87 -8.49 7.53
CA SER A 219 30.15 -8.34 6.84
C SER A 219 31.00 -9.61 6.84
N SER A 220 30.74 -10.55 7.76
CA SER A 220 31.44 -11.83 7.88
C SER A 220 30.52 -12.89 8.47
N ALA A 221 30.90 -14.16 8.33
CA ALA A 221 30.16 -15.29 8.91
C ALA A 221 29.86 -15.07 10.40
N LEU A 222 28.64 -15.43 10.81
CA LEU A 222 28.14 -15.29 12.18
C LEU A 222 28.41 -16.58 12.96
N ALA A 223 29.11 -16.48 14.09
CA ALA A 223 29.22 -17.60 15.01
C ALA A 223 27.93 -17.70 15.84
N ILE A 224 27.26 -18.84 15.75
CA ILE A 224 26.10 -19.19 16.57
C ILE A 224 26.54 -20.33 17.50
N ASP A 225 26.95 -19.96 18.70
CA ASP A 225 27.57 -20.83 19.71
C ASP A 225 26.62 -21.21 20.86
N SER A 226 25.43 -20.59 20.91
CA SER A 226 24.36 -20.91 21.85
C SER A 226 23.00 -20.82 21.16
N THR A 227 21.99 -21.45 21.75
CA THR A 227 20.59 -21.32 21.32
C THR A 227 20.19 -19.85 21.22
N ARG A 228 19.74 -19.43 20.03
CA ARG A 228 19.27 -18.06 19.76
C ARG A 228 18.50 -17.97 18.46
N VAL A 229 17.87 -16.82 18.25
CA VAL A 229 17.20 -16.49 16.99
C VAL A 229 18.07 -15.54 16.17
N LEU A 230 18.17 -15.81 14.88
CA LEU A 230 18.74 -14.91 13.89
C LEU A 230 17.59 -14.31 13.09
N ARG A 231 17.48 -12.99 13.07
CA ARG A 231 16.57 -12.27 12.16
C ARG A 231 17.38 -11.46 11.18
N VAL A 232 17.03 -11.52 9.89
CA VAL A 232 17.79 -10.88 8.80
C VAL A 232 16.84 -10.12 7.88
N LYS A 233 17.25 -8.92 7.46
CA LYS A 233 16.53 -8.11 6.47
C LYS A 233 17.50 -7.50 5.46
N ALA A 234 17.10 -7.48 4.20
CA ALA A 234 17.84 -6.88 3.11
C ALA A 234 17.42 -5.43 2.87
N PHE A 235 18.39 -4.55 2.66
CA PHE A 235 18.21 -3.12 2.40
C PHE A 235 18.99 -2.69 1.17
N LYS A 236 18.41 -1.82 0.35
CA LYS A 236 19.11 -1.14 -0.75
C LYS A 236 18.40 0.18 -1.01
N THR A 237 19.17 1.25 -1.13
CA THR A 237 18.65 2.59 -1.40
C THR A 237 17.79 2.59 -2.66
N GLY A 238 16.62 3.23 -2.59
CA GLY A 238 15.67 3.28 -3.70
C GLY A 238 14.93 1.96 -3.97
N THR A 239 14.94 1.01 -3.01
CA THR A 239 14.14 -0.22 -3.10
C THR A 239 13.44 -0.52 -1.79
N LEU A 240 12.34 -1.27 -1.86
CA LEU A 240 11.65 -1.74 -0.66
C LEU A 240 12.50 -2.84 -0.01
N SER A 241 12.81 -2.66 1.27
CA SER A 241 13.50 -3.69 2.05
C SER A 241 12.75 -5.04 2.02
N SER A 242 13.47 -6.15 2.18
CA SER A 242 12.84 -7.47 2.16
C SER A 242 11.88 -7.68 3.33
N ALA A 243 11.08 -8.75 3.29
CA ALA A 243 10.51 -9.28 4.53
C ALA A 243 11.62 -9.73 5.49
N VAL A 244 11.29 -9.92 6.77
CA VAL A 244 12.25 -10.44 7.76
C VAL A 244 12.35 -11.96 7.61
N LEU A 245 13.55 -12.46 7.34
CA LEU A 245 13.87 -13.88 7.48
C LEU A 245 14.14 -14.16 8.97
N THR A 246 13.46 -15.15 9.55
CA THR A 246 13.68 -15.59 10.94
C THR A 246 14.19 -17.03 10.94
N SER A 247 15.24 -17.30 11.69
CA SER A 247 15.78 -18.65 11.88
C SER A 247 16.20 -18.86 13.33
N THR A 248 15.56 -19.82 14.00
CA THR A 248 15.93 -20.22 15.36
C THR A 248 16.92 -21.37 15.30
N TYR A 249 18.04 -21.23 16.00
CA TYR A 249 19.06 -22.26 16.15
C TYR A 249 19.06 -22.75 17.59
N PHE A 250 18.92 -24.05 17.78
CA PHE A 250 19.06 -24.73 19.07
C PHE A 250 20.44 -25.40 19.10
N ILE A 251 21.35 -24.90 19.93
CA ILE A 251 22.75 -25.35 19.96
C ILE A 251 22.96 -26.17 21.23
N ASN A 252 23.44 -27.40 21.08
CA ASN A 252 23.63 -28.36 22.18
C ASN A 252 22.35 -28.68 22.96
N GLU A 253 21.18 -28.52 22.33
CA GLU A 253 19.90 -28.89 22.91
C GLU A 253 19.50 -30.29 22.47
N GLN A 254 19.02 -31.11 23.39
CA GLN A 254 18.38 -32.40 23.10
C GLN A 254 16.99 -32.44 23.70
N THR A 255 16.04 -32.98 22.96
CA THR A 255 14.64 -33.11 23.37
C THR A 255 14.05 -34.41 22.84
N ASP A 256 13.21 -35.03 23.65
CA ASP A 256 12.37 -36.16 23.24
C ASP A 256 10.92 -35.72 22.94
N LEU A 257 10.60 -34.45 23.23
CA LEU A 257 9.29 -33.85 22.98
C LEU A 257 9.31 -32.94 21.74
N PRO A 258 8.20 -32.82 21.00
CA PRO A 258 8.06 -31.81 19.96
C PRO A 258 8.32 -30.41 20.51
N ILE A 259 9.14 -29.62 19.80
CA ILE A 259 9.44 -28.24 20.17
C ILE A 259 8.77 -27.29 19.18
N PHE A 260 8.12 -26.27 19.73
CA PHE A 260 7.64 -25.10 18.99
C PHE A 260 8.43 -23.88 19.42
N SER A 261 8.95 -23.12 18.45
CA SER A 261 9.61 -21.84 18.69
C SER A 261 8.73 -20.72 18.17
N LEU A 262 8.39 -19.77 19.04
CA LEU A 262 7.69 -18.55 18.67
C LEU A 262 8.68 -17.39 18.73
N THR A 263 8.75 -16.58 17.68
CA THR A 263 9.59 -15.38 17.64
C THR A 263 8.79 -14.24 17.05
N THR A 264 8.88 -13.10 17.71
CA THR A 264 8.37 -11.80 17.23
C THR A 264 9.30 -10.71 17.75
N ASP A 265 9.01 -9.46 17.41
CA ASP A 265 9.68 -8.33 18.05
C ASP A 265 9.47 -8.37 19.58
N PRO A 266 10.52 -8.26 20.42
CA PRO A 266 10.41 -8.37 21.87
C PRO A 266 9.33 -7.48 22.49
N GLU A 267 9.07 -6.31 21.91
CA GLU A 267 7.99 -5.42 22.35
C GLU A 267 6.61 -6.09 22.33
N ASN A 268 6.33 -6.97 21.38
CA ASN A 268 5.04 -7.68 21.31
C ASN A 268 4.84 -8.66 22.48
N PHE A 269 5.93 -9.05 23.15
CA PHE A 269 5.90 -9.88 24.34
C PHE A 269 6.01 -9.07 25.61
N PHE A 270 6.93 -8.11 25.64
CA PHE A 270 7.45 -7.53 26.88
C PHE A 270 7.23 -6.02 27.02
N SER A 271 6.61 -5.36 26.04
CA SER A 271 6.19 -3.97 26.20
C SER A 271 5.16 -3.87 27.33
N ASP A 272 5.31 -2.85 28.16
CA ASP A 272 4.32 -2.50 29.19
C ASP A 272 3.07 -1.84 28.61
N THR A 273 3.07 -1.46 27.33
CA THR A 273 1.92 -0.82 26.65
C THR A 273 1.22 -1.71 25.62
N SER A 274 1.88 -2.75 25.12
CA SER A 274 1.31 -3.64 24.09
C SER A 274 1.71 -5.11 24.22
N GLY A 275 2.60 -5.45 25.16
CA GLY A 275 3.13 -6.80 25.31
C GLY A 275 2.15 -7.74 26.03
N ILE A 276 2.09 -8.99 25.59
CA ILE A 276 1.17 -10.00 26.15
C ILE A 276 1.66 -10.64 27.47
N TYR A 277 2.94 -10.51 27.82
CA TYR A 277 3.53 -11.15 29.02
C TYR A 277 3.79 -10.19 30.19
N VAL A 278 3.55 -8.90 30.02
CA VAL A 278 3.78 -7.87 31.06
C VAL A 278 2.44 -7.24 31.47
N ALA A 279 2.35 -6.80 32.73
CA ALA A 279 1.19 -6.05 33.19
C ALA A 279 1.12 -4.71 32.44
N GLY A 280 -0.07 -4.37 31.95
CA GLY A 280 -0.26 -3.21 31.10
C GLY A 280 -0.24 -1.91 31.88
N THR A 281 0.30 -0.84 31.32
CA THR A 281 0.20 0.52 31.90
C THR A 281 -0.93 1.35 31.28
N ASN A 282 -1.49 0.90 30.15
CA ASN A 282 -2.56 1.55 29.38
C ASN A 282 -3.78 0.64 29.12
N GLY A 283 -3.81 -0.55 29.72
CA GLY A 283 -4.90 -1.53 29.59
C GLY A 283 -6.24 -1.11 30.20
N VAL A 284 -7.34 -1.66 29.69
CA VAL A 284 -8.68 -1.44 30.28
C VAL A 284 -8.80 -2.26 31.56
N ILE A 285 -9.15 -1.60 32.67
CA ILE A 285 -9.47 -2.28 33.93
C ILE A 285 -10.90 -2.82 33.79
N ASP A 286 -11.08 -4.00 33.19
CA ASP A 286 -12.31 -4.72 33.48
C ASP A 286 -12.24 -6.25 33.39
N ASN A 287 -13.02 -6.84 34.29
CA ASN A 287 -13.43 -8.23 34.45
C ASN A 287 -12.52 -9.30 35.08
N CYS A 288 -11.22 -9.11 35.38
CA CYS A 288 -10.47 -10.17 36.10
C CYS A 288 -9.23 -9.81 36.95
N SER A 289 -8.79 -8.54 37.15
CA SER A 289 -7.67 -8.28 38.07
C SER A 289 -7.54 -6.85 38.62
N THR A 290 -6.78 -6.71 39.71
CA THR A 290 -6.46 -5.49 40.48
C THR A 290 -5.53 -4.49 39.75
N GLY A 291 -5.56 -4.42 38.42
CA GLY A 291 -4.73 -3.51 37.63
C GLY A 291 -4.86 -3.69 36.12
N PRO A 292 -4.37 -2.71 35.33
CA PRO A 292 -4.47 -2.71 33.87
C PRO A 292 -3.71 -3.87 33.20
N ARG A 293 -4.28 -4.41 32.10
CA ARG A 293 -3.73 -5.50 31.28
C ARG A 293 -3.81 -5.11 29.79
N ASN A 294 -2.80 -5.43 29.00
CA ASN A 294 -2.72 -5.05 27.57
C ASN A 294 -3.53 -5.96 26.62
N TRP A 295 -4.37 -6.87 27.14
CA TRP A 295 -5.12 -7.86 26.36
C TRP A 295 -6.62 -7.78 26.62
#